data_AF-A0A8D9B7Q7-F1
#
_entry.id   AF-A0A8D9B7Q7-F1
#
_cell.length_a   1.000
_cell.length_b   1.000
_cell.length_c   1.000
_cell.angle_alpha   90.00
_cell.angle_beta   90.00
_cell.angle_gamma   90.00
#
_symmetry.space_group_name_H-M   'P 1'
#
loop_
_entity.id
_entity.type
_entity.pdbx_description
1 polymer ?
#
loop_
_entity_poly.entity_id
_entity_poly.type
_entity_poly.pdbx_seq_one_letter_code
_entity_poly.pdbx_strand_id
1 'polypeptide(L)'
;MNCIGDRKMYDSHVLEGHDGDVFITLDPQYHPIQPDKSCPESVAIYNEHKDLAAEYLKVQEEIQIQSQRMESLAGLAERLNETEEQYFDSTEDPDEEEEVRKLEEEKESLLQLHRDLKQQLDLIQKNKLKSCPSPSPSSSSSSGGSGGWVASPHPT
;
A
#
# COMPACT_ATOMS: atom_id res chain seq x y z
N MET A 1 -24.70 -27.20 -2.16
CA MET A 1 -25.36 -26.90 -3.44
C MET A 1 -25.12 -25.44 -3.76
N ASN A 2 -24.18 -25.12 -4.66
CA ASN A 2 -23.98 -23.74 -5.10
C ASN A 2 -24.49 -23.62 -6.53
N CYS A 3 -25.64 -22.99 -6.70
CA CYS A 3 -26.19 -22.62 -7.99
C CYS A 3 -25.44 -21.38 -8.50
N ILE A 4 -24.32 -21.59 -9.18
CA ILE A 4 -23.68 -20.54 -9.97
C ILE A 4 -24.51 -20.42 -11.24
N GLY A 5 -25.45 -19.47 -11.22
CA GLY A 5 -26.30 -19.16 -12.35
C GLY A 5 -25.45 -18.73 -13.54
N ASP A 6 -25.66 -19.40 -14.67
CA ASP A 6 -25.07 -19.08 -15.97
C ASP A 6 -25.40 -17.62 -16.33
N ARG A 7 -24.45 -16.71 -16.06
CA ARG A 7 -24.48 -15.33 -16.53
C ARG A 7 -24.22 -15.35 -18.02
N LYS A 8 -25.29 -15.34 -18.82
CA LYS A 8 -25.19 -15.20 -20.27
C LYS A 8 -24.46 -13.89 -20.58
N MET A 9 -23.23 -14.01 -21.07
CA MET A 9 -22.52 -12.95 -21.79
C MET A 9 -23.40 -12.55 -22.97
N TYR A 10 -24.04 -11.38 -22.89
CA TYR A 10 -24.68 -10.80 -24.06
C TYR A 10 -23.57 -10.27 -24.96
N ASP A 11 -23.44 -10.93 -26.10
CA ASP A 11 -22.47 -10.66 -27.17
C ASP A 11 -22.68 -9.24 -27.72
N SER A 12 -21.68 -8.36 -27.57
CA SER A 12 -21.72 -6.92 -27.86
C SER A 12 -21.66 -6.56 -29.36
N HIS A 13 -22.31 -7.32 -30.23
CA HIS A 13 -22.21 -7.12 -31.68
C HIS A 13 -23.55 -7.16 -32.42
N VAL A 14 -24.55 -6.36 -32.02
CA VAL A 14 -25.61 -5.95 -32.95
C VAL A 14 -26.17 -4.57 -32.55
N LEU A 15 -25.50 -3.48 -32.93
CA LEU A 15 -26.10 -2.14 -32.96
C LEU A 15 -25.65 -1.34 -34.19
N GLU A 16 -25.56 -2.00 -35.35
CA GLU A 16 -25.59 -1.31 -36.65
C GLU A 16 -26.70 -1.91 -37.50
N GLY A 17 -27.80 -1.18 -37.65
CA GLY A 17 -28.61 -1.21 -38.87
C GLY A 17 -29.74 -2.23 -38.98
N HIS A 18 -30.48 -2.55 -37.91
CA HIS A 18 -31.78 -3.20 -38.07
C HIS A 18 -32.83 -2.46 -37.23
N ASP A 19 -33.83 -1.86 -37.90
CA ASP A 19 -35.07 -1.36 -37.30
C ASP A 19 -35.93 -2.53 -36.74
N GLY A 20 -35.30 -3.52 -36.10
CA GLY A 20 -35.96 -4.53 -35.31
C GLY A 20 -36.39 -3.91 -34.00
N ASP A 21 -37.51 -4.37 -33.45
CA ASP A 21 -37.98 -3.92 -32.13
C ASP A 21 -36.95 -4.26 -31.05
N VAL A 22 -36.06 -3.31 -30.78
CA VAL A 22 -34.99 -3.40 -29.77
C VAL A 22 -35.58 -3.73 -28.39
N PHE A 23 -36.83 -3.32 -28.15
CA PHE A 23 -37.58 -3.64 -26.94
C PHE A 23 -37.87 -5.13 -26.75
N ILE A 24 -37.76 -6.00 -27.77
CA ILE A 24 -37.96 -7.46 -27.62
C ILE A 24 -36.97 -8.06 -26.62
N THR A 25 -35.81 -7.42 -26.45
CA THR A 25 -34.79 -7.83 -25.46
C THR A 25 -35.19 -7.51 -24.02
N LEU A 26 -36.16 -6.60 -23.81
CA LEU A 26 -36.71 -6.28 -22.50
C LEU A 26 -37.63 -7.38 -21.99
N ASP A 27 -37.87 -7.36 -20.68
CA ASP A 27 -38.95 -8.14 -20.08
C ASP A 27 -40.28 -7.80 -20.78
N PRO A 28 -41.10 -8.82 -21.16
CA PRO A 28 -42.39 -8.63 -21.79
C PRO A 28 -43.30 -7.56 -21.17
N GLN A 29 -43.20 -7.31 -19.87
CA GLN A 29 -44.00 -6.28 -19.20
C GLN A 29 -43.67 -4.84 -19.65
N TYR A 30 -42.48 -4.61 -20.22
CA TYR A 30 -42.04 -3.30 -20.74
C TYR A 30 -42.20 -3.16 -22.25
N HIS A 31 -42.83 -4.14 -22.92
CA HIS A 31 -43.03 -4.07 -24.36
C HIS A 31 -44.16 -3.07 -24.71
N PRO A 32 -43.98 -2.23 -25.74
CA PRO A 32 -45.05 -1.36 -26.23
C PRO A 32 -46.29 -2.15 -26.67
N ILE A 33 -47.45 -1.73 -26.17
CA ILE A 33 -48.74 -2.33 -26.53
C ILE A 33 -49.09 -1.95 -27.96
N GLN A 34 -49.52 -2.92 -28.76
CA GLN A 34 -49.89 -2.70 -30.16
C GLN A 34 -50.95 -1.59 -30.30
N PRO A 35 -50.74 -0.60 -31.19
CA PRO A 35 -51.63 0.54 -31.30
C PRO A 35 -52.92 0.19 -32.05
N ASP A 36 -53.99 0.92 -31.75
CA ASP A 36 -55.17 0.97 -32.61
C ASP A 36 -54.88 1.84 -33.83
N LYS A 37 -54.82 1.21 -35.01
CA LYS A 37 -54.51 1.87 -36.29
C LYS A 37 -55.55 2.91 -36.72
N SER A 38 -56.75 2.87 -36.14
CA SER A 38 -57.81 3.85 -36.41
C SER A 38 -57.66 5.13 -35.57
N CYS A 39 -56.86 5.07 -34.51
CA CYS A 39 -56.64 6.19 -33.58
C CYS A 39 -55.22 6.76 -33.75
N PRO A 40 -55.06 8.00 -34.25
CA PRO A 40 -53.74 8.58 -34.47
C PRO A 40 -52.97 8.80 -33.16
N GLU A 41 -53.66 9.07 -32.06
CA GLU A 41 -53.06 9.24 -30.74
C GLU A 41 -52.49 7.92 -30.21
N SER A 42 -53.19 6.79 -30.41
CA SER A 42 -52.69 5.47 -30.01
C SER A 42 -51.40 5.11 -30.74
N VAL A 43 -51.30 5.43 -32.03
CA VAL A 43 -50.08 5.22 -32.83
C VAL A 43 -48.94 6.10 -32.34
N ALA A 44 -49.21 7.36 -31.99
CA ALA A 44 -48.20 8.27 -31.45
C ALA A 44 -47.61 7.77 -30.13
N ILE A 45 -48.46 7.37 -29.17
CA ILE A 45 -48.04 6.83 -27.88
C ILE A 45 -47.20 5.56 -28.06
N TYR A 46 -47.60 4.66 -28.97
CA TYR A 46 -46.82 3.45 -29.24
C TYR A 46 -45.40 3.76 -29.72
N ASN A 47 -45.24 4.73 -30.63
CA ASN A 47 -43.93 5.11 -31.15
C ASN A 47 -43.06 5.76 -30.06
N GLU A 48 -43.62 6.67 -29.25
CA GLU A 48 -42.90 7.26 -28.11
C GLU A 48 -42.44 6.18 -27.13
N HIS A 49 -43.27 5.17 -26.87
CA HIS A 49 -42.92 4.08 -25.98
C HIS A 49 -41.80 3.19 -26.55
N LYS A 50 -41.73 3.03 -27.88
CA LYS A 50 -40.59 2.37 -28.56
C LYS A 50 -39.28 3.12 -28.34
N ASP A 51 -39.32 4.44 -28.48
CA ASP A 51 -38.14 5.28 -28.28
C ASP A 51 -37.66 5.21 -26.83
N LEU A 52 -38.59 5.32 -25.88
CA LEU A 52 -38.28 5.23 -24.45
C LEU A 52 -37.72 3.86 -24.06
N ALA A 53 -38.27 2.77 -24.60
CA ALA A 53 -37.76 1.42 -24.37
C ALA A 53 -36.32 1.25 -24.89
N ALA A 54 -35.99 1.86 -26.03
CA ALA A 54 -34.62 1.85 -26.56
C ALA A 54 -33.66 2.67 -25.68
N GLU A 55 -34.09 3.81 -25.14
CA GLU A 55 -33.29 4.59 -24.19
C GLU A 55 -33.06 3.86 -22.87
N TYR A 56 -34.09 3.19 -22.36
CA TYR A 56 -33.98 2.39 -21.13
C TYR A 56 -32.90 1.31 -21.25
N LEU A 57 -32.78 0.63 -22.39
CA LEU A 57 -31.72 -0.36 -22.63
C LEU A 57 -30.32 0.26 -22.59
N LYS A 58 -30.14 1.43 -23.19
CA LYS A 58 -28.86 2.16 -23.14
C LYS A 58 -28.48 2.49 -21.69
N VAL A 59 -29.45 2.94 -20.90
CA VAL A 59 -29.22 3.25 -19.48
C VAL A 59 -28.92 1.98 -18.68
N GLN A 60 -29.62 0.87 -18.94
CA GLN A 60 -29.31 -0.41 -18.29
C GLN A 60 -27.88 -0.88 -18.59
N GLU A 61 -27.43 -0.77 -19.85
CA GLU A 61 -26.06 -1.09 -20.24
C GLU A 61 -25.06 -0.22 -19.49
N GLU A 62 -25.30 1.09 -19.43
CA GLU A 62 -24.43 2.02 -18.71
C GLU A 62 -24.34 1.67 -17.21
N ILE A 63 -25.46 1.41 -16.55
CA ILE A 63 -25.48 0.96 -15.15
C ILE A 63 -24.64 -0.30 -14.96
N GLN A 64 -24.79 -1.26 -15.88
CA GLN A 64 -24.06 -2.52 -15.83
C GLN A 64 -22.54 -2.31 -15.99
N ILE A 65 -22.12 -1.45 -16.93
CA ILE A 65 -20.71 -1.09 -17.12
C ILE A 65 -20.16 -0.40 -15.87
N GLN A 66 -20.91 0.55 -15.30
CA GLN A 66 -20.49 1.27 -14.11
C GLN A 66 -20.38 0.34 -12.90
N SER A 67 -21.32 -0.60 -12.71
CA SER A 67 -21.25 -1.62 -11.65
C SER A 67 -19.98 -2.45 -11.75
N GLN A 68 -19.64 -2.94 -12.95
CA GLN A 68 -18.43 -3.73 -13.16
C GLN A 68 -17.16 -2.95 -12.84
N ARG A 69 -17.09 -1.67 -13.24
CA ARG A 69 -15.94 -0.82 -12.92
C ARG A 69 -15.81 -0.61 -11.41
N MET A 70 -16.93 -0.39 -10.72
CA MET A 70 -16.95 -0.22 -9.27
C MET A 70 -16.49 -1.49 -8.54
N GLU A 71 -16.99 -2.67 -8.95
CA GLU A 71 -16.55 -3.97 -8.42
C GLU A 71 -15.05 -4.19 -8.65
N SER A 72 -14.54 -3.85 -9.84
CA SER A 72 -13.11 -3.96 -10.16
C SER A 72 -12.25 -3.05 -9.30
N LEU A 73 -12.67 -1.80 -9.07
CA LEU A 73 -11.98 -0.86 -8.19
C LEU A 73 -12.01 -1.30 -6.73
N ALA A 74 -13.16 -1.80 -6.24
CA ALA A 74 -13.28 -2.33 -4.89
C ALA A 74 -12.32 -3.52 -4.68
N GLY A 75 -12.27 -4.46 -5.62
CA GLY A 75 -11.33 -5.59 -5.54
C GLY A 75 -9.86 -5.18 -5.65
N LEU A 76 -9.54 -4.11 -6.38
CA LEU A 76 -8.18 -3.54 -6.38
C LEU A 76 -7.83 -2.91 -5.02
N ALA A 77 -8.75 -2.18 -4.42
CA ALA A 77 -8.55 -1.56 -3.12
C ALA A 77 -8.34 -2.60 -2.01
N GLU A 78 -9.11 -3.69 -2.03
CA GLU A 78 -8.94 -4.82 -1.10
C GLU A 78 -7.54 -5.44 -1.23
N ARG A 79 -7.10 -5.76 -2.45
CA ARG A 79 -5.74 -6.28 -2.69
C ARG A 79 -4.64 -5.33 -2.24
N LEU A 80 -4.83 -4.02 -2.43
CA LEU A 80 -3.85 -3.04 -1.96
C LEU A 80 -3.78 -3.02 -0.43
N ASN A 81 -4.91 -3.07 0.26
CA ASN A 81 -4.95 -3.14 1.71
C ASN A 81 -4.29 -4.42 2.23
N GLU A 82 -4.56 -5.58 1.63
CA GLU A 82 -3.88 -6.84 1.96
C GLU A 82 -2.35 -6.73 1.77
N THR A 83 -1.89 -6.10 0.69
CA THR A 83 -0.45 -5.91 0.47
C THR A 83 0.18 -4.91 1.44
N GLU A 84 -0.56 -3.89 1.87
CA GLU A 84 -0.11 -2.92 2.87
C GLU A 84 -0.02 -3.57 4.24
N GLU A 85 -1.02 -4.36 4.63
CA GLU A 85 -0.99 -5.17 5.86
C GLU A 85 0.18 -6.16 5.84
N GLN A 86 0.40 -6.86 4.73
CA GLN A 86 1.52 -7.79 4.58
C GLN A 86 2.88 -7.08 4.60
N TYR A 87 2.99 -5.90 3.97
CA TYR A 87 4.21 -5.11 3.99
C TYR A 87 4.51 -4.59 5.40
N PHE A 88 3.50 -4.06 6.10
CA PHE A 88 3.62 -3.59 7.47
C PHE A 88 4.10 -4.71 8.41
N ASP A 89 3.49 -5.89 8.34
CA ASP A 89 3.88 -7.09 9.12
C ASP A 89 5.31 -7.57 8.78
N SER A 90 5.79 -7.30 7.56
CA SER A 90 7.16 -7.65 7.14
C SER A 90 8.22 -6.60 7.52
N THR A 91 7.82 -5.34 7.74
CA THR A 91 8.73 -4.24 8.13
C THR A 91 8.88 -4.06 9.63
N GLU A 92 7.94 -4.55 10.44
CA GLU A 92 8.16 -4.75 11.87
C GLU A 92 8.94 -6.07 12.07
N ASP A 93 10.16 -6.14 11.53
CA ASP A 93 11.04 -7.27 11.82
C ASP A 93 11.51 -7.12 13.29
N PRO A 94 11.08 -7.99 14.22
CA PRO A 94 11.40 -7.84 15.64
C PRO A 94 12.91 -7.84 15.91
N ASP A 95 13.70 -8.44 15.00
CA ASP A 95 15.16 -8.43 15.06
C ASP A 95 15.73 -7.03 14.81
N GLU A 96 15.12 -6.23 13.93
CA GLU A 96 15.54 -4.83 13.68
C GLU A 96 15.25 -3.94 14.89
N GLU A 97 14.10 -4.10 15.54
CA GLU A 97 13.77 -3.35 16.77
C GLU A 97 14.72 -3.70 17.94
N GLU A 98 15.08 -4.97 18.08
CA GLU A 98 16.02 -5.41 19.11
C GLU A 98 17.43 -4.90 18.82
N GLU A 99 17.86 -4.88 17.55
CA GLU A 99 19.14 -4.31 17.15
C GLU A 99 19.21 -2.80 17.41
N VAL A 100 18.15 -2.05 17.08
CA VAL A 100 18.06 -0.61 17.39
C VAL A 100 18.20 -0.38 18.90
N ARG A 101 17.46 -1.15 19.72
CA ARG A 101 17.51 -1.04 21.18
C ARG A 101 18.91 -1.30 21.73
N LYS A 102 19.57 -2.35 21.23
CA LYS A 102 20.94 -2.70 21.62
C LYS A 102 21.94 -1.58 21.28
N LEU A 103 21.83 -1.01 20.07
CA LEU A 103 22.67 0.10 19.65
C LEU A 103 22.46 1.35 20.52
N GLU A 104 21.24 1.61 20.98
CA GLU A 104 20.94 2.69 21.91
C GLU A 104 21.58 2.48 23.28
N GLU A 105 21.54 1.26 23.82
CA GLU A 105 22.21 0.91 25.07
C GLU A 105 23.74 1.05 24.98
N GLU A 106 24.33 0.57 23.88
CA GLU A 106 25.77 0.71 23.64
C GLU A 106 26.18 2.19 23.52
N LYS A 107 25.38 2.99 22.82
CA LYS A 107 25.58 4.44 22.71
C LYS A 107 25.55 5.12 24.09
N GLU A 108 24.56 4.83 24.93
CA GLU A 108 24.43 5.41 26.27
C GLU A 108 25.63 5.04 27.15
N SER A 109 26.05 3.76 27.10
CA SER A 109 27.22 3.24 27.81
C SER A 109 28.52 3.94 27.39
N LEU A 110 28.74 4.10 26.08
CA LEU A 110 29.89 4.81 25.55
C LEU A 110 29.90 6.29 25.94
N LEU A 111 28.75 6.95 25.91
CA LEU A 111 28.62 8.34 26.37
C LEU A 111 28.95 8.47 27.85
N GLN A 112 28.50 7.52 28.67
CA GLN A 112 28.81 7.51 30.10
C GLN A 112 30.31 7.34 30.35
N LEU A 113 30.94 6.34 29.72
CA LEU A 113 32.38 6.12 29.82
C LEU A 113 33.19 7.35 29.38
N HIS A 114 32.79 7.98 28.28
CA HIS A 114 33.42 9.20 27.80
C HIS A 114 33.31 10.35 28.82
N ARG A 115 32.15 10.53 29.46
CA ARG A 115 31.98 11.53 30.53
C ARG A 115 32.91 11.22 31.71
N ASP A 116 32.99 9.97 32.14
CA ASP A 116 33.80 9.56 33.29
C ASP A 116 35.29 9.77 33.03
N LEU A 117 35.78 9.35 31.86
CA LEU A 117 37.18 9.56 31.45
C LEU A 117 37.52 11.05 31.35
N LYS A 118 36.61 11.86 30.81
CA LYS A 118 36.79 13.32 30.74
C LYS A 118 36.89 13.94 32.14
N GLN A 119 36.06 13.52 33.08
CA GLN A 119 36.16 13.96 34.48
C GLN A 119 37.49 13.56 35.13
N GLN A 120 37.95 12.33 34.88
CA GLN A 120 39.24 11.86 35.39
C GLN A 120 40.41 12.70 34.84
N LEU A 121 40.40 13.01 33.54
CA LEU A 121 41.41 13.88 32.94
C LEU A 121 41.41 15.29 33.55
N ASP A 122 40.23 15.88 33.74
CA ASP A 122 40.09 17.20 34.37
C ASP A 122 40.68 17.21 35.79
N LEU A 123 40.45 16.15 36.58
CA LEU A 123 41.02 16.00 37.92
C LEU A 123 42.55 15.90 37.88
N ILE A 124 43.10 15.10 36.97
CA ILE A 124 44.56 14.95 36.80
C ILE A 124 45.19 16.28 36.38
N GLN A 125 44.58 17.01 35.45
CA GLN A 125 45.07 18.33 35.02
C GLN A 125 45.04 19.34 36.18
N LYS A 126 43.94 19.40 36.94
CA LYS A 126 43.82 20.26 38.13
C LYS A 126 44.85 19.91 39.19
N ASN A 127 45.18 18.63 39.36
CA ASN A 127 46.18 18.19 40.33
C ASN A 127 47.62 18.47 39.85
N LYS A 128 47.91 18.32 38.55
CA LYS A 128 49.21 18.71 37.96
C LYS A 128 49.48 20.21 38.09
N LEU A 129 48.45 21.05 37.98
CA LEU A 129 48.56 22.51 38.19
C LEU A 129 48.79 22.88 39.66
N LYS A 130 48.44 22.01 40.61
CA LYS A 130 48.65 22.21 42.05
C LYS A 130 50.00 21.68 42.55
N SER A 131 50.66 20.79 41.79
CA SER A 131 51.99 20.26 42.12
C SER A 131 53.10 21.00 41.36
N CYS A 132 53.56 22.13 41.90
CA CYS A 132 54.90 22.65 41.66
C CYS A 132 55.48 23.08 43.01
N PRO A 133 56.66 22.55 43.40
CA PRO A 133 57.86 23.37 43.23
C PRO A 133 59.08 22.63 42.62
N SER A 134 59.71 23.33 41.66
CA SER A 134 61.12 23.33 41.21
C SER A 134 61.73 22.12 40.46
N PRO A 135 62.74 22.34 39.57
CA PRO A 135 63.17 21.38 38.55
C PRO A 135 64.50 20.67 38.88
N SER A 136 64.63 19.37 38.57
CA SER A 136 65.90 18.75 38.14
C SER A 136 65.65 17.44 37.34
N PRO A 137 66.53 17.04 36.38
CA PRO A 137 66.25 16.01 35.38
C PRO A 137 67.04 14.70 35.58
N SER A 138 66.40 13.55 35.34
CA SER A 138 66.99 12.23 35.02
C SER A 138 65.86 11.20 34.96
N SER A 139 65.79 10.15 34.15
CA SER A 139 66.56 9.60 33.03
C SER A 139 65.75 8.38 32.54
N SER A 140 65.71 8.16 31.22
CA SER A 140 65.54 6.89 30.48
C SER A 140 64.79 5.69 31.10
N SER A 141 63.84 5.10 30.35
CA SER A 141 64.09 3.81 29.65
C SER A 141 62.87 3.27 28.91
N SER A 142 63.16 2.66 27.78
CA SER A 142 62.36 2.03 26.72
C SER A 142 61.68 0.70 27.06
N SER A 143 60.53 0.44 26.44
CA SER A 143 60.13 -0.79 25.71
C SER A 143 58.63 -0.68 25.43
N GLY A 144 58.07 -0.87 24.24
CA GLY A 144 58.41 -1.87 23.21
C GLY A 144 57.41 -3.02 23.33
N GLY A 145 56.17 -2.82 22.87
CA GLY A 145 55.10 -3.83 22.95
C GLY A 145 54.10 -3.68 21.81
N SER A 146 54.40 -4.32 20.68
CA SER A 146 53.52 -4.48 19.52
C SER A 146 52.43 -5.51 19.83
N GLY A 147 51.18 -5.05 20.00
CA GLY A 147 50.00 -5.92 20.04
C GLY A 147 49.39 -6.03 18.64
N GLY A 148 49.66 -7.14 17.95
CA GLY A 148 49.09 -7.46 16.64
C GLY A 148 47.62 -7.84 16.76
N TRP A 149 46.80 -7.30 15.85
CA TRP A 149 45.39 -7.63 15.70
C TRP A 149 45.28 -8.95 14.92
N VAL A 150 44.72 -9.99 15.55
CA VAL A 150 44.31 -11.23 14.87
C VAL A 150 42.86 -11.07 14.46
N ALA A 151 42.58 -11.20 13.16
CA ALA A 151 41.24 -11.27 12.60
C ALA A 151 40.75 -12.73 12.63
N SER A 152 39.59 -12.96 13.23
CA SER A 152 38.89 -14.25 13.18
C SER A 152 38.01 -14.35 11.93
N PRO A 153 37.99 -15.48 11.21
CA PRO A 153 37.15 -15.66 10.03
C PRO A 153 35.70 -15.99 10.43
N HIS A 154 34.75 -15.41 9.71
CA HIS A 154 33.32 -15.72 9.79
C HIS A 154 32.98 -16.87 8.82
N PRO A 155 32.09 -17.81 9.18
CA PRO A 155 31.65 -18.87 8.28
C PRO A 155 30.63 -18.35 7.25
N THR A 156 30.76 -18.86 6.02
CA THR A 156 29.82 -18.72 4.89
C THR A 156 28.63 -19.66 5.02
#